data_AF-A0A1I3H733-F1
#
_entry.id   AF-A0A1I3H733-F1
#
_cell.length_a   1.000
_cell.length_b   1.000
_cell.length_c   1.000
_cell.angle_alpha   90.00
_cell.angle_beta   90.00
_cell.angle_gamma   90.00
#
_symmetry.space_group_name_H-M   'P 1'
#
loop_
_entity.id
_entity.type
_entity.pdbx_description
1 polymer ?
#
loop_
_entity_poly.entity_id
_entity_poly.type
_entity_poly.pdbx_seq_one_letter_code
_entity_poly.pdbx_strand_id
1 'polypeptide(L)'
;MLSAACKVSKKCRFFGLALSAIDKLGLPKSTFCGGKMSRLKGVTENYWNTLHEDKKFRWRFFSRVVMLLATFSVSKIGVWYLDLLLSLLVSSAINFIIDSQRSYTKHSPVFRKNITRILVFLGSWSVTVVGVFFFAFIAIQALVSTFSEMTSSRIDSGSESRELIFMVTIFLMMLIGVLKVFRDLKFEELIHVVPKQQLKRLLVYKEFRADSFPFFAYFEIAVVAVACIYLNAATTILAMLVSISNLWF
;
A
#
# COMPACT_ATOMS: atom_id res chain seq x y z
N MET A 1 -12.91 -26.96 7.20
CA MET A 1 -12.59 -25.67 7.87
C MET A 1 -11.10 -25.29 7.88
N LEU A 2 -10.12 -26.22 7.94
CA LEU A 2 -8.68 -25.85 7.96
C LEU A 2 -8.04 -25.46 6.59
N SER A 3 -8.63 -25.86 5.46
CA SER A 3 -8.03 -25.67 4.13
C SER A 3 -8.22 -24.25 3.55
N ALA A 4 -9.37 -23.61 3.79
CA ALA A 4 -9.65 -22.25 3.34
C ALA A 4 -8.93 -21.18 4.20
N ALA A 5 -8.85 -21.40 5.52
CA ALA A 5 -8.06 -20.58 6.43
C ALA A 5 -6.55 -20.62 6.10
N CYS A 6 -6.04 -21.76 5.60
CA CYS A 6 -4.64 -21.89 5.19
C CYS A 6 -4.31 -21.10 3.91
N LYS A 7 -5.26 -20.98 2.95
CA LYS A 7 -5.06 -20.15 1.74
C LYS A 7 -5.11 -18.66 2.03
N VAL A 8 -5.97 -18.20 2.95
CA VAL A 8 -6.05 -16.79 3.38
C VAL A 8 -4.88 -16.42 4.30
N SER A 9 -4.45 -17.32 5.19
CA SER A 9 -3.27 -17.14 6.04
C SER A 9 -1.97 -16.98 5.24
N LYS A 10 -1.83 -17.67 4.09
CA LYS A 10 -0.68 -17.49 3.19
C LYS A 10 -0.64 -16.11 2.51
N LYS A 11 -1.80 -15.51 2.21
CA LYS A 11 -1.90 -14.15 1.62
C LYS A 11 -1.70 -13.03 2.66
N CYS A 12 -2.20 -13.19 3.89
CA CYS A 12 -1.92 -12.27 4.99
C CYS A 12 -0.47 -12.39 5.50
N ARG A 13 0.14 -13.58 5.45
CA ARG A 13 1.60 -13.73 5.64
C ARG A 13 2.38 -12.95 4.61
N PHE A 14 1.88 -12.72 3.40
CA PHE A 14 2.59 -11.97 2.37
C PHE A 14 2.68 -10.47 2.69
N PHE A 15 1.63 -9.88 3.28
CA PHE A 15 1.66 -8.48 3.74
C PHE A 15 2.53 -8.31 4.99
N GLY A 16 2.42 -9.25 5.94
CA GLY A 16 3.30 -9.32 7.10
C GLY A 16 4.76 -9.64 6.72
N LEU A 17 5.02 -10.41 5.66
CA LEU A 17 6.34 -10.69 5.11
C LEU A 17 6.86 -9.53 4.26
N ALA A 18 6.04 -8.72 3.61
CA ALA A 18 6.52 -7.53 2.91
C ALA A 18 6.99 -6.47 3.92
N LEU A 19 6.21 -6.24 4.99
CA LEU A 19 6.60 -5.37 6.11
C LEU A 19 7.74 -5.97 6.96
N SER A 20 7.70 -7.26 7.26
CA SER A 20 8.77 -7.95 8.00
C SER A 20 10.01 -8.20 7.15
N ALA A 21 9.93 -8.27 5.82
CA ALA A 21 11.10 -8.30 4.95
C ALA A 21 11.73 -6.92 4.90
N ILE A 22 10.96 -5.83 4.88
CA ILE A 22 11.51 -4.47 5.03
C ILE A 22 12.23 -4.31 6.39
N ASP A 23 11.71 -4.93 7.47
CA ASP A 23 12.33 -4.91 8.81
C ASP A 23 13.49 -5.91 8.97
N LYS A 24 13.46 -7.06 8.27
CA LYS A 24 14.50 -8.11 8.30
C LYS A 24 15.56 -7.98 7.19
N LEU A 25 15.40 -7.05 6.25
CA LEU A 25 16.38 -6.78 5.18
C LEU A 25 17.64 -6.07 5.69
N GLY A 26 17.87 -6.03 7.00
CA GLY A 26 19.15 -5.64 7.57
C GLY A 26 19.59 -4.30 7.02
N LEU A 27 18.75 -3.27 7.17
CA LEU A 27 19.23 -1.90 7.06
C LEU A 27 20.45 -1.82 7.99
N PRO A 28 21.67 -1.60 7.45
CA PRO A 28 22.83 -1.47 8.29
C PRO A 28 22.53 -0.36 9.28
N LYS A 29 22.72 -0.63 10.58
CA LYS A 29 22.78 0.41 11.61
C LYS A 29 23.92 1.35 11.21
N SER A 30 23.63 2.33 10.38
CA SER A 30 24.59 3.35 9.99
C SER A 30 24.90 4.12 11.26
N THR A 31 26.17 4.03 11.63
CA THR A 31 26.77 4.72 12.75
C THR A 31 26.41 6.19 12.65
N PHE A 32 25.64 6.65 13.64
CA PHE A 32 25.12 8.01 13.76
C PHE A 32 26.30 8.94 14.08
N CYS A 33 27.03 9.39 13.06
CA CYS A 33 27.96 10.50 13.22
C CYS A 33 27.18 11.80 13.05
N GLY A 34 26.92 12.46 14.19
CA GLY A 34 26.48 13.84 14.23
C GLY A 34 27.44 14.72 13.43
N GLY A 35 26.94 15.33 12.37
CA GLY A 35 27.80 16.10 11.47
C GLY A 35 27.00 16.96 10.50
N LYS A 36 26.92 18.26 10.82
CA LYS A 36 26.54 19.40 9.97
C LYS A 36 25.21 19.29 9.20
N MET A 37 24.31 20.23 9.49
CA MET A 37 23.21 20.69 8.63
C MET A 37 23.73 20.98 7.21
N SER A 38 23.89 19.93 6.42
CA SER A 38 24.33 19.99 5.05
C SER A 38 23.09 20.26 4.22
N ARG A 39 23.18 21.33 3.42
CA ARG A 39 22.15 21.85 2.51
C ARG A 39 21.21 20.74 2.03
N LEU A 40 19.90 20.94 2.22
CA LEU A 40 18.81 20.01 1.91
C LEU A 40 18.88 19.48 0.46
N LYS A 41 19.71 18.46 0.21
CA LYS A 41 19.79 17.72 -1.06
C LYS A 41 18.84 16.52 -1.04
N GLY A 42 18.33 16.10 -2.19
CA GLY A 42 17.50 14.92 -2.36
C GLY A 42 18.27 13.62 -2.07
N VAL A 43 17.55 12.55 -1.75
CA VAL A 43 18.13 11.25 -1.34
C VAL A 43 19.09 10.69 -2.38
N THR A 44 18.77 10.88 -3.66
CA THR A 44 19.52 10.37 -4.82
C THR A 44 20.31 11.47 -5.56
N GLU A 45 20.18 12.73 -5.14
CA GLU A 45 20.67 13.89 -5.88
C GLU A 45 22.20 13.97 -5.95
N ASN A 46 22.91 13.54 -4.89
CA ASN A 46 24.37 13.50 -4.88
C ASN A 46 24.91 12.61 -5.99
N TYR A 47 24.50 11.33 -5.98
CA TYR A 47 24.93 10.37 -6.98
C TYR A 47 24.43 10.76 -8.39
N TRP A 48 23.17 11.20 -8.50
CA TRP A 48 22.58 11.62 -9.78
C TRP A 48 23.39 12.72 -10.46
N ASN A 49 23.83 13.74 -9.72
CA ASN A 49 24.62 14.83 -10.30
C ASN A 49 26.03 14.42 -10.74
N THR A 50 26.61 13.36 -10.16
CA THR A 50 27.93 12.84 -10.57
C THR A 50 27.89 11.98 -11.83
N LEU A 51 26.71 11.54 -12.28
CA LEU A 51 26.57 10.72 -13.48
C LEU A 51 26.78 11.52 -14.78
N HIS A 52 27.44 10.87 -15.74
CA HIS A 52 27.45 11.33 -17.14
C HIS A 52 26.04 11.33 -17.74
N GLU A 53 25.74 12.28 -18.64
CA GLU A 53 24.41 12.44 -19.23
C GLU A 53 23.92 11.17 -19.96
N ASP A 54 24.80 10.45 -20.66
CA ASP A 54 24.43 9.18 -21.33
C ASP A 54 23.97 8.12 -20.34
N LYS A 55 24.62 8.03 -19.17
CA LYS A 55 24.24 7.08 -18.12
C LYS A 55 22.92 7.50 -17.47
N LYS A 56 22.67 8.80 -17.31
CA LYS A 56 21.37 9.33 -16.84
C LYS A 56 20.26 8.96 -17.80
N PHE A 57 20.49 9.13 -19.10
CA PHE A 57 19.51 8.79 -20.13
C PHE A 57 19.19 7.29 -20.14
N ARG A 58 20.22 6.44 -20.16
CA ARG A 58 20.04 4.97 -20.07
C ARG A 58 19.29 4.56 -18.81
N TRP A 59 19.60 5.15 -17.66
CA TRP A 59 18.92 4.84 -16.41
C TRP A 59 17.46 5.32 -16.39
N ARG A 60 17.17 6.53 -16.89
CA ARG A 60 15.79 7.02 -17.05
C ARG A 60 14.97 6.06 -17.92
N PHE A 61 15.53 5.66 -19.06
CA PHE A 61 14.88 4.72 -19.96
C PHE A 61 14.63 3.38 -19.27
N PHE A 62 15.66 2.81 -18.63
CA PHE A 62 15.53 1.57 -17.87
C PHE A 62 14.45 1.66 -16.78
N SER A 63 14.46 2.71 -15.95
CA SER A 63 13.45 2.89 -14.90
C SER A 63 12.03 2.98 -15.46
N ARG A 64 11.84 3.62 -16.62
CA ARG A 64 10.53 3.72 -17.29
C ARG A 64 10.07 2.37 -17.83
N VAL A 65 10.96 1.61 -18.46
CA VAL A 65 10.64 0.26 -18.94
C VAL A 65 10.27 -0.65 -17.78
N VAL A 66 11.04 -0.64 -16.70
CA VAL A 66 10.76 -1.41 -15.48
C VAL A 66 9.41 -1.01 -14.89
N MET A 67 9.12 0.29 -14.77
CA MET A 67 7.82 0.77 -14.28
C MET A 67 6.66 0.30 -15.15
N LEU A 68 6.78 0.40 -16.48
CA LEU A 68 5.75 -0.07 -17.40
C LEU A 68 5.53 -1.57 -17.26
N LEU A 69 6.59 -2.38 -17.28
CA LEU A 69 6.47 -3.83 -17.10
C LEU A 69 5.83 -4.18 -15.75
N ALA A 70 6.18 -3.44 -14.70
CA ALA A 70 5.65 -3.64 -13.37
C ALA A 70 4.15 -3.29 -13.32
N THR A 71 3.70 -2.17 -13.90
CA THR A 71 2.27 -1.83 -13.96
C THR A 71 1.47 -2.74 -14.89
N PHE A 72 2.08 -3.27 -15.95
CA PHE A 72 1.45 -4.29 -16.79
C PHE A 72 1.22 -5.61 -16.06
N SER A 73 2.12 -5.97 -15.14
CA SER A 73 2.05 -7.21 -14.34
C SER A 73 1.03 -7.15 -13.21
N VAL A 74 0.47 -5.97 -12.89
CA VAL A 74 -0.52 -5.81 -11.82
C VAL A 74 -1.89 -6.35 -12.25
N SER A 75 -2.63 -6.91 -11.29
CA SER A 75 -4.00 -7.40 -11.49
C SER A 75 -4.89 -6.36 -12.18
N LYS A 76 -5.65 -6.84 -13.16
CA LYS A 76 -6.58 -6.06 -13.98
C LYS A 76 -7.97 -6.05 -13.34
N ILE A 77 -8.65 -4.91 -13.47
CA ILE A 77 -10.02 -4.69 -13.02
C ILE A 77 -11.02 -5.42 -13.95
N GLY A 78 -10.61 -5.70 -15.19
CA GLY A 78 -11.45 -6.33 -16.22
C GLY A 78 -12.10 -5.32 -17.17
N VAL A 79 -11.86 -4.03 -16.95
CA VAL A 79 -12.32 -2.93 -17.80
C VAL A 79 -11.09 -2.25 -18.40
N TRP A 80 -10.82 -2.54 -19.67
CA TRP A 80 -9.55 -2.20 -20.33
C TRP A 80 -9.16 -0.71 -20.24
N TYR A 81 -10.13 0.21 -20.33
CA TYR A 81 -9.88 1.64 -20.28
C TYR A 81 -9.55 2.13 -18.86
N LEU A 82 -10.17 1.57 -17.82
CA LEU A 82 -9.84 1.88 -16.42
C LEU A 82 -8.46 1.35 -16.06
N ASP A 83 -8.12 0.14 -16.50
CA ASP A 83 -6.81 -0.45 -16.29
C ASP A 83 -5.69 0.37 -16.95
N LEU A 84 -5.94 0.88 -18.15
CA LEU A 84 -5.01 1.75 -18.86
C LEU A 84 -4.84 3.10 -18.14
N LEU A 85 -5.94 3.76 -17.78
CA LEU A 85 -5.93 5.05 -17.09
C LEU A 85 -5.19 4.95 -15.75
N LEU A 86 -5.48 3.90 -14.97
CA LEU A 86 -4.84 3.67 -13.68
C LEU A 86 -3.34 3.41 -13.83
N SER A 87 -2.94 2.60 -14.82
CA SER A 87 -1.53 2.34 -15.13
C SER A 87 -0.79 3.63 -15.50
N LEU A 88 -1.41 4.51 -16.29
CA LEU A 88 -0.83 5.81 -16.66
C LEU A 88 -0.69 6.73 -15.46
N LEU A 89 -1.73 6.85 -14.63
CA LEU A 89 -1.71 7.70 -13.43
C LEU A 89 -0.63 7.25 -12.44
N VAL A 90 -0.52 5.95 -12.18
CA VAL A 90 0.45 5.42 -11.21
C VAL A 90 1.88 5.54 -11.74
N SER A 91 2.10 5.20 -13.02
CA SER A 91 3.41 5.39 -13.65
C SER A 91 3.84 6.86 -13.61
N SER A 92 2.91 7.79 -13.90
CA SER A 92 3.17 9.22 -13.80
C SER A 92 3.53 9.64 -12.37
N ALA A 93 2.78 9.18 -11.37
CA ALA A 93 3.04 9.49 -9.96
C ALA A 93 4.41 8.97 -9.49
N ILE A 94 4.80 7.75 -9.85
CA ILE A 94 6.11 7.19 -9.48
C ILE A 94 7.23 7.98 -10.16
N ASN A 95 7.10 8.30 -11.46
CA ASN A 95 8.07 9.14 -12.17
C ASN A 95 8.23 10.50 -11.48
N PHE A 96 7.13 11.13 -11.08
CA PHE A 96 7.14 12.40 -10.37
C PHE A 96 7.88 12.31 -9.02
N ILE A 97 7.63 11.23 -8.25
CA ILE A 97 8.34 11.00 -6.98
C ILE A 97 9.85 10.85 -7.23
N ILE A 98 10.25 9.99 -8.17
CA ILE A 98 11.66 9.74 -8.47
C ILE A 98 12.35 11.02 -8.96
N ASP A 99 11.76 11.75 -9.90
CA ASP A 99 12.35 12.97 -10.45
C ASP A 99 12.44 14.08 -9.40
N SER A 100 11.47 14.18 -8.49
CA SER A 100 11.54 15.10 -7.34
C SER A 100 12.73 14.82 -6.42
N GLN A 101 13.13 13.56 -6.28
CA GLN A 101 14.30 13.16 -5.47
C GLN A 101 15.62 13.38 -6.21
N ARG A 102 15.65 13.14 -7.53
CA ARG A 102 16.85 13.33 -8.38
C ARG A 102 17.25 14.80 -8.51
N SER A 103 16.29 15.73 -8.53
CA SER A 103 16.52 17.16 -8.77
C SER A 103 15.99 18.07 -7.65
N TYR A 104 16.05 17.60 -6.41
CA TYR A 104 15.42 18.30 -5.27
C TYR A 104 15.91 19.74 -5.09
N THR A 105 17.22 20.03 -5.16
CA THR A 105 17.72 21.41 -4.96
C THR A 105 17.42 22.36 -6.10
N LYS A 106 17.17 21.85 -7.32
CA LYS A 106 16.83 22.68 -8.48
C LYS A 106 15.43 23.28 -8.38
N HIS A 107 14.58 22.74 -7.52
CA HIS A 107 13.22 23.22 -7.31
C HIS A 107 13.14 24.31 -6.24
N SER A 108 12.18 25.23 -6.40
CA SER A 108 11.92 26.28 -5.41
C SER A 108 11.57 25.65 -4.04
N PRO A 109 11.97 26.28 -2.92
CA PRO A 109 11.68 25.76 -1.60
C PRO A 109 10.18 25.63 -1.31
N VAL A 110 9.36 26.53 -1.87
CA VAL A 110 7.89 26.48 -1.78
C VAL A 110 7.34 25.25 -2.50
N PHE A 111 7.80 25.00 -3.72
CA PHE A 111 7.38 23.84 -4.52
C PHE A 111 7.76 22.52 -3.84
N ARG A 112 8.98 22.42 -3.31
CA ARG A 112 9.44 21.24 -2.55
C ARG A 112 8.57 20.95 -1.34
N LYS A 113 8.24 21.99 -0.56
CA LYS A 113 7.40 21.86 0.64
C LYS A 113 5.99 21.39 0.27
N ASN A 114 5.41 21.96 -0.79
CA ASN A 114 4.08 21.60 -1.26
C ASN A 114 4.04 20.17 -1.82
N ILE A 115 4.99 19.79 -2.67
CA ILE A 115 5.08 18.41 -3.19
C ILE A 115 5.24 17.41 -2.06
N THR A 116 6.16 17.66 -1.13
CA THR A 116 6.39 16.73 -0.01
C THR A 116 5.12 16.58 0.82
N ARG A 117 4.39 17.67 1.07
CA ARG A 117 3.11 17.64 1.77
C ARG A 117 2.06 16.85 1.00
N ILE A 118 1.93 17.09 -0.31
CA ILE A 118 0.98 16.39 -1.17
C ILE A 118 1.31 14.88 -1.21
N LEU A 119 2.58 14.51 -1.38
CA LEU A 119 3.00 13.11 -1.39
C LEU A 119 2.76 12.41 -0.05
N VAL A 120 3.04 13.07 1.07
CA VAL A 120 2.72 12.54 2.42
C VAL A 120 1.22 12.39 2.61
N PHE A 121 0.45 13.39 2.17
CA PHE A 121 -1.01 13.32 2.25
C PHE A 121 -1.55 12.18 1.38
N LEU A 122 -1.23 12.17 0.09
CA LEU A 122 -1.71 11.20 -0.88
C LEU A 122 -1.29 9.78 -0.51
N GLY A 123 -0.04 9.59 -0.08
CA GLY A 123 0.49 8.30 0.35
C GLY A 123 -0.14 7.80 1.66
N SER A 124 -0.35 8.69 2.64
CA SER A 124 -1.02 8.30 3.89
C SER A 124 -2.49 7.95 3.64
N TRP A 125 -3.19 8.74 2.82
CA TRP A 125 -4.58 8.50 2.48
C TRP A 125 -4.77 7.25 1.63
N SER A 126 -3.89 6.97 0.67
CA SER A 126 -4.00 5.76 -0.16
C SER A 126 -3.87 4.48 0.68
N VAL A 127 -2.88 4.42 1.59
CA VAL A 127 -2.73 3.31 2.54
C VAL A 127 -3.95 3.20 3.45
N THR A 128 -4.49 4.34 3.87
CA THR A 128 -5.68 4.37 4.73
C THR A 128 -6.91 3.80 4.06
N VAL A 129 -7.20 4.26 2.85
CA VAL A 129 -8.32 3.79 2.06
C VAL A 129 -8.18 2.28 1.80
N VAL A 130 -7.01 1.82 1.32
CA VAL A 130 -6.78 0.39 1.04
C VAL A 130 -6.94 -0.46 2.30
N GLY A 131 -6.40 -0.02 3.44
CA GLY A 131 -6.49 -0.76 4.69
C GLY A 131 -7.91 -0.85 5.25
N VAL A 132 -8.69 0.24 5.17
CA VAL A 132 -10.11 0.24 5.58
C VAL A 132 -10.94 -0.69 4.71
N PHE A 133 -10.80 -0.61 3.38
CA PHE A 133 -11.53 -1.49 2.46
C PHE A 133 -11.14 -2.96 2.65
N PHE A 134 -9.86 -3.25 2.84
CA PHE A 134 -9.38 -4.61 3.10
C PHE A 134 -9.95 -5.16 4.41
N PHE A 135 -9.96 -4.37 5.47
CA PHE A 135 -10.57 -4.78 6.74
C PHE A 135 -12.07 -5.01 6.61
N ALA A 136 -12.80 -4.07 5.98
CA ALA A 136 -14.23 -4.21 5.74
C ALA A 136 -14.54 -5.49 4.94
N PHE A 137 -13.73 -5.79 3.92
CA PHE A 137 -13.88 -6.99 3.12
C PHE A 137 -13.68 -8.27 3.93
N ILE A 138 -12.59 -8.36 4.72
CA ILE A 138 -12.35 -9.52 5.60
C ILE A 138 -13.48 -9.67 6.62
N ALA A 139 -13.96 -8.56 7.19
CA ALA A 139 -15.06 -8.58 8.14
C ALA A 139 -16.33 -9.13 7.50
N ILE A 140 -16.74 -8.61 6.33
CA ILE A 140 -17.92 -9.11 5.61
C ILE A 140 -17.77 -10.60 5.26
N GLN A 141 -16.60 -11.01 4.76
CA GLN A 141 -16.35 -12.42 4.44
C GLN A 141 -16.44 -13.32 5.68
N ALA A 142 -15.91 -12.86 6.82
CA ALA A 142 -16.02 -13.58 8.09
C ALA A 142 -17.48 -13.66 8.57
N LEU A 143 -18.25 -12.57 8.44
CA LEU A 143 -19.67 -12.54 8.77
C LEU A 143 -20.47 -13.54 7.92
N VAL A 144 -20.30 -13.51 6.60
CA VAL A 144 -21.03 -14.39 5.66
C VAL A 144 -20.67 -15.86 5.91
N SER A 145 -19.39 -16.17 6.09
CA SER A 145 -18.96 -17.56 6.35
C SER A 145 -19.50 -18.10 7.67
N THR A 146 -19.40 -17.30 8.73
CA THR A 146 -19.89 -17.67 10.07
C THR A 146 -21.42 -17.79 10.08
N PHE A 147 -22.11 -16.89 9.40
CA PHE A 147 -23.57 -16.93 9.25
C PHE A 147 -24.03 -18.16 8.46
N SER A 148 -23.38 -18.47 7.33
CA SER A 148 -23.71 -19.64 6.53
C SER A 148 -23.53 -20.95 7.31
N GLU A 149 -22.47 -21.05 8.10
CA GLU A 149 -22.21 -22.23 8.94
C GLU A 149 -23.25 -22.39 10.06
N MET A 150 -23.54 -21.30 10.80
CA MET A 150 -24.55 -21.35 11.87
C MET A 150 -25.95 -21.63 11.33
N THR A 151 -26.31 -21.09 10.17
CA THR A 151 -27.63 -21.29 9.55
C THR A 151 -27.77 -22.71 9.02
N SER A 152 -26.74 -23.25 8.35
CA SER A 152 -26.78 -24.61 7.79
C SER A 152 -26.98 -25.69 8.87
N SER A 153 -26.57 -25.43 10.12
CA SER A 153 -26.70 -26.38 11.22
C SER A 153 -28.11 -26.45 11.85
N ARG A 154 -29.05 -25.58 11.43
CA ARG A 154 -30.34 -25.38 12.13
C ARG A 154 -31.60 -25.43 11.26
N ILE A 155 -31.49 -25.70 9.97
CA ILE A 155 -32.64 -25.70 9.02
C ILE A 155 -33.73 -26.75 9.34
N ASP A 156 -33.53 -27.66 10.31
CA ASP A 156 -34.43 -28.81 10.50
C ASP A 156 -35.45 -28.76 11.68
N SER A 157 -35.56 -27.72 12.53
CA SER A 157 -36.39 -27.91 13.76
C SER A 157 -36.99 -26.72 14.54
N GLY A 158 -37.22 -25.53 13.97
CA GLY A 158 -37.75 -24.39 14.74
C GLY A 158 -39.05 -23.75 14.23
N SER A 159 -39.81 -23.13 15.14
CA SER A 159 -40.90 -22.20 14.80
C SER A 159 -40.32 -20.91 14.20
N GLU A 160 -40.84 -20.46 13.04
CA GLU A 160 -40.29 -19.34 12.23
C GLU A 160 -39.92 -18.07 13.03
N SER A 161 -40.73 -17.70 14.03
CA SER A 161 -40.51 -16.48 14.82
C SER A 161 -39.32 -16.56 15.78
N ARG A 162 -39.02 -17.74 16.33
CA ARG A 162 -37.84 -17.95 17.20
C ARG A 162 -36.53 -17.96 16.38
N GLU A 163 -36.60 -18.49 15.17
CA GLU A 163 -35.44 -18.52 14.26
C GLU A 163 -35.06 -17.12 13.80
N LEU A 164 -36.05 -16.28 13.48
CA LEU A 164 -35.82 -14.90 13.05
C LEU A 164 -35.18 -14.05 14.16
N ILE A 165 -35.66 -14.17 15.41
CA ILE A 165 -35.06 -13.49 16.57
C ILE A 165 -33.61 -13.94 16.80
N PHE A 166 -33.34 -15.24 16.67
CA PHE A 166 -32.00 -15.79 16.82
C PHE A 166 -31.04 -15.28 15.75
N MET A 167 -31.47 -15.23 14.49
CA MET A 167 -30.69 -14.72 13.36
C MET A 167 -30.33 -13.24 13.53
N VAL A 168 -31.29 -12.41 13.92
CA VAL A 168 -31.05 -10.98 14.20
C VAL A 168 -30.08 -10.81 15.37
N THR A 169 -30.23 -11.60 16.43
CA THR A 169 -29.35 -11.52 17.61
C THR A 169 -27.91 -11.89 17.28
N ILE A 170 -27.70 -12.98 16.52
CA ILE A 170 -26.34 -13.37 16.07
C ILE A 170 -25.75 -12.29 15.17
N PHE A 171 -26.52 -11.76 14.23
CA PHE A 171 -26.04 -10.70 13.35
C PHE A 171 -25.57 -9.46 14.12
N LEU A 172 -26.34 -9.00 15.11
CA LEU A 172 -25.96 -7.89 15.98
C LEU A 172 -24.71 -8.18 16.80
N MET A 173 -24.60 -9.39 17.39
CA MET A 173 -23.40 -9.80 18.15
C MET A 173 -22.15 -9.82 17.27
N MET A 174 -22.26 -10.30 16.03
CA MET A 174 -21.13 -10.32 15.11
C MET A 174 -20.72 -8.89 14.68
N LEU A 175 -21.67 -7.99 14.44
CA LEU A 175 -21.38 -6.57 14.16
C LEU A 175 -20.64 -5.89 15.32
N ILE A 176 -21.10 -6.11 16.56
CA ILE A 176 -20.42 -5.61 17.76
C ILE A 176 -19.00 -6.18 17.86
N GLY A 177 -18.81 -7.45 17.53
CA GLY A 177 -17.49 -8.10 17.47
C GLY A 177 -16.54 -7.41 16.49
N VAL A 178 -16.99 -7.14 15.26
CA VAL A 178 -16.19 -6.43 14.24
C VAL A 178 -15.80 -5.03 14.72
N LEU A 179 -16.75 -4.27 15.30
CA LEU A 179 -16.50 -2.93 15.82
C LEU A 179 -15.50 -2.96 16.99
N LYS A 180 -15.60 -3.95 17.88
CA LYS A 180 -14.67 -4.13 18.99
C LYS A 180 -13.26 -4.44 18.49
N VAL A 181 -13.12 -5.35 17.53
CA VAL A 181 -11.83 -5.67 16.90
C VAL A 181 -11.22 -4.45 16.22
N PHE A 182 -12.02 -3.66 15.49
CA PHE A 182 -11.54 -2.44 14.85
C PHE A 182 -10.98 -1.43 15.87
N ARG A 183 -11.70 -1.24 16.98
CA ARG A 183 -11.29 -0.34 18.06
C ARG A 183 -10.05 -0.85 18.81
N ASP A 184 -10.02 -2.15 19.14
CA ASP A 184 -8.94 -2.75 19.94
C ASP A 184 -7.62 -2.82 19.16
N LEU A 185 -7.67 -2.98 17.82
CA LEU A 185 -6.47 -2.90 16.98
C LEU A 185 -5.92 -1.48 16.81
N LYS A 186 -6.60 -0.45 17.33
CA LYS A 186 -6.25 0.97 17.09
C LYS A 186 -5.93 1.22 15.62
N PHE A 187 -6.82 0.75 14.75
CA PHE A 187 -6.59 0.71 13.31
C PHE A 187 -6.19 2.06 12.73
N GLU A 188 -6.74 3.16 13.27
CA GLU A 188 -6.39 4.54 12.92
C GLU A 188 -4.91 4.86 13.17
N GLU A 189 -4.35 4.39 14.28
CA GLU A 189 -2.96 4.63 14.67
C GLU A 189 -2.00 3.83 13.78
N LEU A 190 -2.32 2.55 13.54
CA LEU A 190 -1.51 1.67 12.70
C LEU A 190 -1.50 2.11 11.22
N ILE A 191 -2.66 2.55 10.72
CA ILE A 191 -2.85 2.87 9.31
C ILE A 191 -2.40 4.29 8.97
N HIS A 192 -2.67 5.28 9.82
CA HIS A 192 -2.42 6.68 9.46
C HIS A 192 -1.09 7.20 10.03
N VAL A 193 -0.71 6.79 11.24
CA VAL A 193 0.48 7.34 11.90
C VAL A 193 1.75 6.72 11.37
N VAL A 194 1.77 5.40 11.17
CA VAL A 194 2.97 4.67 10.74
C VAL A 194 3.47 5.09 9.34
N PRO A 195 2.65 5.06 8.26
CA PRO A 195 3.13 5.47 6.94
C PRO A 195 3.48 6.95 6.92
N LYS A 196 2.75 7.81 7.62
CA LYS A 196 3.07 9.24 7.74
C LYS A 196 4.41 9.47 8.41
N GLN A 197 4.73 8.74 9.47
CA GLN A 197 6.01 8.83 10.17
C GLN A 197 7.16 8.29 9.31
N GLN A 198 7.01 7.14 8.65
CA GLN A 198 8.03 6.60 7.76
C GLN A 198 8.27 7.51 6.55
N LEU A 199 7.21 8.03 5.92
CA LEU A 199 7.34 8.95 4.81
C LEU A 199 7.97 10.28 5.24
N LYS A 200 7.66 10.76 6.46
CA LYS A 200 8.33 11.93 7.05
C LYS A 200 9.82 11.64 7.33
N ARG A 201 10.18 10.45 7.83
CA ARG A 201 11.59 10.04 8.01
C ARG A 201 12.37 10.02 6.70
N LEU A 202 11.80 9.42 5.65
CA LEU A 202 12.42 9.33 4.32
C LEU A 202 12.52 10.69 3.62
N LEU A 203 11.42 11.46 3.55
CA LEU A 203 11.38 12.71 2.77
C LEU A 203 11.83 13.96 3.54
N VAL A 204 11.54 14.04 4.85
CA VAL A 204 11.82 15.24 5.66
C VAL A 204 13.14 15.10 6.42
N TYR A 205 13.34 13.99 7.13
CA TYR A 205 14.56 13.78 7.92
C TYR A 205 15.73 13.28 7.07
N LYS A 206 15.46 12.67 5.91
CA LYS A 206 16.46 12.25 4.91
C LYS A 206 17.61 11.46 5.53
N GLU A 207 17.27 10.55 6.44
CA GLU A 207 18.23 9.71 7.17
C GLU A 207 19.03 8.80 6.23
N PHE A 208 18.51 8.57 5.01
CA PHE A 208 19.17 7.78 3.98
C PHE A 208 19.82 8.69 2.92
N ARG A 209 21.14 8.55 2.72
CA ARG A 209 21.86 9.13 1.58
C ARG A 209 22.37 8.02 0.68
N ALA A 210 21.89 8.01 -0.56
CA ALA A 210 22.42 7.13 -1.58
C ALA A 210 23.67 7.75 -2.19
N ASP A 211 24.82 7.53 -1.54
CA ASP A 211 26.11 8.04 -2.04
C ASP A 211 26.77 7.07 -3.06
N SER A 212 26.25 5.85 -3.20
CA SER A 212 26.73 4.85 -4.17
C SER A 212 25.63 4.31 -5.08
N PHE A 213 26.01 3.80 -6.25
CA PHE A 213 25.10 3.20 -7.24
C PHE A 213 24.14 2.14 -6.68
N PRO A 214 24.58 1.13 -5.89
CA PRO A 214 23.67 0.10 -5.40
C PRO A 214 22.60 0.68 -4.48
N PHE A 215 22.92 1.65 -3.61
CA PHE A 215 21.92 2.31 -2.77
C PHE A 215 20.95 3.16 -3.58
N PHE A 216 21.45 3.84 -4.62
CA PHE A 216 20.63 4.60 -5.56
C PHE A 216 19.63 3.70 -6.31
N ALA A 217 20.12 2.61 -6.90
CA ALA A 217 19.30 1.66 -7.64
C ALA A 217 18.28 0.97 -6.72
N TYR A 218 18.71 0.55 -5.53
CA TYR A 218 17.85 -0.08 -4.54
C TYR A 218 16.70 0.84 -4.12
N PHE A 219 16.98 2.12 -3.84
CA PHE A 219 15.94 3.08 -3.47
C PHE A 219 14.89 3.23 -4.57
N GLU A 220 15.29 3.46 -5.82
CA GLU A 220 14.35 3.66 -6.91
C GLU A 220 13.53 2.40 -7.21
N ILE A 221 14.17 1.22 -7.20
CA ILE A 221 13.48 -0.06 -7.39
C ILE A 221 12.53 -0.34 -6.23
N ALA A 222 12.91 -0.04 -4.99
CA ALA A 222 12.06 -0.22 -3.82
C ALA A 222 10.80 0.66 -3.88
N VAL A 223 10.94 1.92 -4.32
CA VAL A 223 9.78 2.81 -4.54
C VAL A 223 8.83 2.22 -5.58
N VAL A 224 9.35 1.71 -6.70
CA VAL A 224 8.54 1.04 -7.73
C VAL A 224 7.86 -0.21 -7.15
N ALA A 225 8.60 -1.07 -6.46
CA ALA A 225 8.09 -2.32 -5.90
C ALA A 225 6.95 -2.07 -4.89
N VAL A 226 7.16 -1.14 -3.96
CA VAL A 226 6.14 -0.76 -2.97
C VAL A 226 4.91 -0.18 -3.66
N ALA A 227 5.09 0.72 -4.64
CA ALA A 227 3.98 1.27 -5.40
C ALA A 227 3.19 0.19 -6.16
N CYS A 228 3.86 -0.81 -6.73
CA CYS A 228 3.20 -1.93 -7.40
C CYS A 228 2.43 -2.84 -6.44
N ILE A 229 2.95 -3.10 -5.24
CA ILE A 229 2.23 -3.87 -4.21
C ILE A 229 0.93 -3.15 -3.83
N TYR A 230 1.00 -1.83 -3.58
CA TYR A 230 -0.19 -1.04 -3.27
C TYR A 230 -1.16 -0.97 -4.42
N LEU A 231 -0.65 -0.77 -5.65
CA LEU A 231 -1.49 -0.76 -6.84
C LEU A 231 -2.23 -2.08 -6.99
N ASN A 232 -1.55 -3.21 -6.78
CA ASN A 232 -2.16 -4.53 -6.86
C ASN A 232 -3.24 -4.77 -5.80
N ALA A 233 -3.02 -4.30 -4.57
CA ALA A 233 -4.05 -4.35 -3.54
C ALA A 233 -5.26 -3.49 -3.93
N ALA A 234 -5.03 -2.27 -4.43
CA ALA A 234 -6.08 -1.36 -4.84
C ALA A 234 -6.88 -1.89 -6.04
N THR A 235 -6.23 -2.43 -7.08
CA THR A 235 -6.93 -3.01 -8.23
C THR A 235 -7.73 -4.23 -7.85
N THR A 236 -7.22 -5.07 -6.95
CA THR A 236 -7.95 -6.24 -6.45
C THR A 236 -9.24 -5.83 -5.73
N ILE A 237 -9.18 -4.80 -4.87
CA ILE A 237 -10.36 -4.27 -4.18
C ILE A 237 -11.37 -3.69 -5.20
N LEU A 238 -10.88 -2.91 -6.16
CA LEU A 238 -11.72 -2.28 -7.16
C LEU A 238 -12.38 -3.30 -8.11
N ALA A 239 -11.64 -4.33 -8.53
CA ALA A 239 -12.17 -5.43 -9.33
C ALA A 239 -13.32 -6.14 -8.60
N MET A 240 -13.20 -6.35 -7.29
CA MET A 240 -14.29 -6.94 -6.50
C MET A 240 -15.50 -6.01 -6.42
N LEU A 241 -15.30 -4.70 -6.22
CA LEU A 241 -16.40 -3.73 -6.21
C LEU A 241 -17.16 -3.71 -7.54
N VAL A 242 -16.43 -3.72 -8.66
CA VAL A 242 -17.03 -3.80 -10.01
C VAL A 242 -17.77 -5.12 -10.22
N SER A 243 -17.22 -6.24 -9.72
CA SER A 243 -17.90 -7.53 -9.79
C SER A 243 -19.19 -7.54 -8.99
N ILE A 244 -19.24 -6.88 -7.83
CA ILE A 244 -20.46 -6.76 -7.02
C ILE A 244 -21.47 -5.86 -7.72
N SER A 245 -21.05 -4.72 -8.28
CA SER A 245 -21.98 -3.82 -8.97
C SER A 245 -22.59 -4.45 -10.22
N ASN A 246 -21.82 -5.25 -10.95
CA ASN A 246 -22.31 -5.97 -12.14
C ASN A 246 -23.23 -7.16 -11.80
N LEU A 247 -23.31 -7.57 -10.53
CA LEU A 247 -24.21 -8.63 -10.08
C LEU A 247 -25.59 -8.09 -9.69
N TRP A 248 -25.70 -6.77 -9.50
CA TRP A 248 -26.92 -6.04 -9.13
C TRP A 248 -27.65 -5.41 -10.33
N PHE A 249 -27.06 -5.46 -11.53
CA PHE A 249 -27.65 -5.06 -12.81
C PHE A 249 -27.81 -6.28 -13.72
#